data_AF-A0A8T2HTL2-F1
#
_entry.id   AF-A0A8T2HTL2-F1
#
_cell.length_a   1.000
_cell.length_b   1.000
_cell.length_c   1.000
_cell.angle_alpha   90.00
_cell.angle_beta   90.00
_cell.angle_gamma   90.00
#
_symmetry.space_group_name_H-M   'P 1'
#
loop_
_entity.id
_entity.type
_entity.pdbx_description
1 polymer ?
#
loop_
_entity_poly.entity_id
_entity_poly.type
_entity_poly.pdbx_seq_one_letter_code
_entity_poly.pdbx_strand_id
1 'polypeptide(L)'
;MTFIQYAAIAFALAGQQICETLGMTALFPPTLWPQLAEKRFSIVIGAFFFGNTIINSMVSTGAFEVLYGPEVIFSKIDTGRMPRMDELLMTVQEVITAAAAATQ
;
A
#
# COMPACT_ATOMS: atom_id res chain seq x y z
N MET A 1 3.52 0.67 7.68
CA MET A 1 4.99 0.58 7.49
C MET A 1 5.37 -0.89 7.43
N THR A 2 5.87 -1.38 6.29
CA THR A 2 6.07 -2.82 6.09
C THR A 2 7.43 -3.24 6.66
N PHE A 3 7.45 -4.28 7.50
CA PHE A 3 8.68 -4.88 8.05
C PHE A 3 9.65 -5.32 6.94
N ILE A 4 9.11 -5.72 5.79
CA ILE A 4 9.86 -6.15 4.61
C ILE A 4 10.74 -5.02 4.05
N GLN A 5 10.23 -3.79 4.00
CA GLN A 5 10.96 -2.65 3.48
C GLN A 5 12.15 -2.28 4.36
N TYR A 6 11.96 -2.29 5.68
CA TYR A 6 13.05 -2.07 6.63
C TYR A 6 14.06 -3.21 6.63
N ALA A 7 13.62 -4.46 6.48
CA ALA A 7 14.53 -5.60 6.34
C ALA A 7 15.40 -5.48 5.08
N ALA A 8 14.83 -5.06 3.94
CA ALA A 8 15.58 -4.85 2.71
C ALA A 8 16.62 -3.70 2.84
N ILE A 9 16.24 -2.60 3.49
CA ILE A 9 17.16 -1.48 3.76
C ILE A 9 18.26 -1.90 4.73
N ALA A 10 17.92 -2.60 5.81
CA ALA A 10 18.89 -3.12 6.77
C ALA A 10 19.87 -4.11 6.12
N PHE A 11 19.38 -4.97 5.22
CA PHE A 11 20.21 -5.87 4.44
C PHE A 11 21.13 -5.13 3.46
N ALA A 12 20.64 -4.09 2.79
CA ALA A 12 21.47 -3.28 1.90
C ALA A 12 22.60 -2.53 2.64
N LEU A 13 22.38 -2.20 3.92
CA LEU A 13 23.33 -1.46 4.76
C LEU A 13 24.31 -2.36 5.54
N ALA A 14 23.83 -3.47 6.09
CA ALA A 14 24.57 -4.32 7.02
C ALA A 14 24.70 -5.79 6.55
N GLY A 15 24.07 -6.15 5.43
CA GLY A 15 24.02 -7.53 4.94
C GLY A 15 25.40 -8.11 4.65
N GLN A 16 26.35 -7.29 4.20
CA GLN A 16 27.73 -7.73 3.99
C GLN A 16 28.41 -8.18 5.31
N GLN A 17 28.38 -7.35 6.36
CA GLN A 17 29.00 -7.71 7.64
C GLN A 17 28.30 -8.91 8.31
N ILE A 18 26.99 -9.03 8.15
CA ILE A 18 26.23 -10.18 8.65
C ILE A 18 26.60 -11.46 7.88
N CYS A 19 26.72 -11.40 6.56
CA CYS A 19 27.10 -12.58 5.77
C CYS A 19 28.57 -13.00 5.99
N GLU A 20 29.47 -12.04 6.22
CA GLU A 20 30.87 -12.30 6.56
C GLU A 20 31.00 -12.98 7.93
N THR A 21 30.27 -12.52 8.94
CA THR A 21 30.30 -13.13 10.29
C THR A 21 29.65 -14.51 10.34
N LEU A 22 28.67 -14.76 9.48
CA LEU A 22 28.00 -16.06 9.35
C LEU A 22 28.69 -17.03 8.36
N GLY A 23 29.78 -16.62 7.70
CA GLY A 23 30.47 -17.44 6.71
C GLY A 23 29.65 -17.73 5.44
N MET A 24 28.59 -16.96 5.18
CA MET A 24 27.67 -17.14 4.06
C MET A 24 28.08 -16.37 2.79
N THR A 25 29.29 -15.82 2.77
CA THR A 25 29.84 -15.06 1.63
C THR A 25 29.90 -15.87 0.34
N ALA A 26 29.97 -17.19 0.41
CA ALA A 26 29.93 -18.09 -0.76
C ALA A 26 28.51 -18.26 -1.37
N LEU A 27 27.45 -17.87 -0.65
CA LEU A 27 26.07 -18.02 -1.10
C LEU A 27 25.65 -16.94 -2.11
N PHE A 28 26.42 -15.86 -2.21
CA PHE A 28 26.11 -14.68 -3.01
C PHE A 28 27.20 -14.42 -4.06
N PRO A 29 26.85 -13.81 -5.21
CA PRO A 29 27.83 -13.47 -6.23
C PRO A 29 28.92 -12.53 -5.68
N PRO A 30 30.21 -12.75 -5.99
CA PRO A 30 31.30 -11.89 -5.52
C PRO A 30 31.16 -10.42 -5.94
N THR A 31 30.41 -10.17 -7.01
CA THR A 31 30.17 -8.82 -7.57
C THR A 31 29.05 -8.06 -6.85
N LEU A 32 28.24 -8.72 -6.02
CA LEU A 32 27.07 -8.12 -5.38
C LEU A 32 27.47 -7.05 -4.35
N TRP A 33 28.43 -7.36 -3.47
CA TRP A 33 28.84 -6.46 -2.39
C TRP A 33 29.54 -5.18 -2.89
N PRO A 34 30.49 -5.25 -3.84
CA PRO A 34 31.09 -4.05 -4.40
C PRO A 34 30.07 -3.12 -5.07
N GLN A 35 29.10 -3.69 -5.81
CA GLN A 35 28.04 -2.90 -6.47
C GLN A 35 27.08 -2.25 -5.47
N LEU A 36 26.68 -3.00 -4.43
CA LEU A 36 25.91 -2.45 -3.31
C LEU A 36 26.68 -1.34 -2.60
N ALA A 37 27.98 -1.54 -2.36
CA ALA A 37 28.85 -0.56 -1.69
C ALA A 37 29.00 0.74 -2.48
N GLU A 38 29.13 0.66 -3.80
CA GLU A 38 29.23 1.82 -4.68
C GLU A 38 27.91 2.62 -4.75
N LYS A 39 26.76 1.95 -4.64
CA LYS A 39 25.42 2.54 -4.82
C LYS A 39 24.55 2.53 -3.56
N ARG A 40 25.12 2.43 -2.36
CA ARG A 40 24.37 2.27 -1.08
C ARG A 40 23.24 3.29 -0.92
N PHE A 41 23.56 4.57 -1.13
CA PHE A 41 22.60 5.65 -0.95
C PHE A 41 21.44 5.57 -1.96
N SER A 42 21.77 5.34 -3.23
CA SER A 42 20.78 5.19 -4.30
C SER A 42 19.89 3.97 -4.11
N ILE A 43 20.44 2.85 -3.62
CA ILE A 43 19.69 1.63 -3.36
C ILE A 43 18.76 1.80 -2.16
N VAL A 44 19.20 2.45 -1.09
CA VAL A 44 18.34 2.71 0.10
C VAL A 44 17.20 3.66 -0.25
N ILE A 45 17.50 4.77 -0.95
CA ILE A 45 16.49 5.70 -1.42
C ILE A 45 15.54 5.03 -2.41
N GLY A 46 16.08 4.27 -3.36
CA GLY A 46 15.29 3.50 -4.32
C GLY A 46 14.36 2.53 -3.61
N ALA A 47 14.86 1.69 -2.71
CA ALA A 47 14.06 0.76 -1.91
C ALA A 47 12.98 1.49 -1.10
N PHE A 48 13.28 2.69 -0.58
CA PHE A 48 12.31 3.48 0.15
C PHE A 48 11.17 3.97 -0.75
N PHE A 49 11.48 4.69 -1.83
CA PHE A 49 10.45 5.25 -2.70
C PHE A 49 9.70 4.17 -3.48
N PHE A 50 10.43 3.25 -4.11
CA PHE A 50 9.84 2.19 -4.93
C PHE A 50 9.02 1.22 -4.08
N GLY A 51 9.49 0.87 -2.88
CA GLY A 51 8.74 0.05 -1.93
C GLY A 51 7.42 0.71 -1.55
N ASN A 52 7.45 2.00 -1.19
CA ASN A 52 6.24 2.77 -0.91
C ASN A 52 5.31 2.87 -2.12
N THR A 53 5.83 3.03 -3.34
CA THR A 53 5.01 3.08 -4.56
C THR A 53 4.29 1.75 -4.82
N ILE A 54 4.98 0.61 -4.70
CA ILE A 54 4.37 -0.70 -4.89
C ILE A 54 3.27 -0.95 -3.84
N ILE A 55 3.56 -0.66 -2.57
CA ILE A 55 2.59 -0.83 -1.48
C ILE A 55 1.36 0.04 -1.73
N ASN A 56 1.56 1.32 -2.05
CA ASN A 56 0.43 2.21 -2.35
C ASN A 56 -0.33 1.79 -3.61
N SER A 57 0.35 1.22 -4.61
CA SER A 57 -0.32 0.68 -5.80
C SER A 57 -1.19 -0.54 -5.49
N MET A 58 -0.84 -1.34 -4.47
CA MET A 58 -1.63 -2.49 -4.06
C MET A 58 -2.77 -2.12 -3.09
N VAL A 59 -2.59 -1.07 -2.29
CA VAL A 59 -3.59 -0.59 -1.33
C VAL A 59 -4.61 0.34 -1.99
N SER A 60 -4.19 1.16 -2.95
CA SER A 60 -5.07 2.05 -3.69
C SER A 60 -5.87 1.26 -4.72
N THR A 61 -7.01 0.72 -4.30
CA THR A 61 -7.93 -0.05 -5.17
C THR A 61 -8.72 0.84 -6.14
N GLY A 62 -8.57 2.18 -6.06
CA GLY A 62 -9.34 3.12 -6.87
C GLY A 62 -10.86 3.06 -6.61
N ALA A 63 -11.25 2.48 -5.47
CA ALA A 63 -12.62 2.37 -5.01
C ALA A 63 -13.20 3.74 -4.68
N PHE A 64 -14.47 3.93 -5.02
CA PHE A 64 -15.25 5.07 -4.57
C PHE A 64 -16.47 4.48 -3.86
N GLU A 65 -16.59 4.77 -2.56
CA GLU A 65 -17.65 4.25 -1.72
C GLU A 65 -18.30 5.39 -0.95
N VAL A 66 -19.64 5.39 -0.90
CA VAL A 66 -20.45 6.34 -0.13
C VAL A 66 -21.15 5.56 0.95
N LEU A 67 -20.90 5.93 2.21
CA LEU A 67 -21.44 5.26 3.39
C LEU A 67 -22.35 6.21 4.17
N TYR A 68 -23.40 5.65 4.77
CA TYR A 68 -24.19 6.33 5.80
C TYR A 68 -24.19 5.48 7.07
N GLY A 69 -23.42 5.92 8.06
CA GLY A 69 -23.16 5.11 9.24
C GLY A 69 -22.44 3.79 8.86
N PRO A 70 -22.98 2.61 9.25
CA PRO A 70 -22.40 1.32 8.91
C PRO A 70 -22.85 0.76 7.54
N GLU A 71 -23.78 1.42 6.84
CA GLU A 71 -24.34 0.93 5.58
C GLU A 71 -23.65 1.56 4.37
N VAL A 72 -23.29 0.73 3.39
CA VAL A 72 -22.73 1.16 2.10
C VAL A 72 -23.87 1.50 1.16
N ILE A 73 -24.05 2.79 0.86
CA ILE A 73 -25.08 3.28 -0.05
C ILE A 73 -24.67 3.08 -1.51
N PHE A 74 -23.38 3.22 -1.81
CA PHE A 74 -22.85 3.05 -3.15
C PHE A 74 -21.42 2.54 -3.11
N SER A 75 -21.11 1.53 -3.93
CA SER A 75 -19.73 1.14 -4.23
C SER A 75 -19.49 1.11 -5.74
N LYS A 76 -18.42 1.79 -6.17
CA LYS A 76 -17.93 1.76 -7.56
C LYS A 76 -17.44 0.36 -7.95
N ILE A 77 -16.93 -0.41 -6.98
CA ILE A 77 -16.46 -1.78 -7.25
C ILE A 77 -17.64 -2.67 -7.65
N ASP A 78 -18.77 -2.54 -6.96
CA ASP A 78 -19.96 -3.36 -7.23
C ASP A 78 -20.70 -2.93 -8.50
N THR A 79 -20.77 -1.61 -8.74
CA THR A 79 -21.54 -1.06 -9.87
C THR A 79 -20.74 -0.96 -11.17
N GLY A 80 -19.41 -1.04 -11.11
CA GLY A 80 -18.51 -0.94 -12.26
C GLY A 80 -18.50 0.44 -12.96
N ARG A 81 -19.18 1.44 -12.39
CA ARG A 81 -19.27 2.81 -12.95
C ARG A 81 -19.18 3.87 -11.86
N MET A 82 -18.85 5.09 -12.25
CA MET A 82 -19.00 6.25 -11.37
C MET A 82 -20.50 6.55 -11.17
N PRO A 83 -20.93 6.89 -9.95
CA PRO A 83 -22.31 7.28 -9.71
C PRO A 83 -22.61 8.62 -10.38
N ARG A 84 -23.86 8.81 -10.79
CA ARG A 84 -24.33 10.12 -11.21
C ARG A 84 -24.79 10.93 -9.99
N MET A 85 -24.75 12.26 -10.09
CA MET A 85 -25.09 13.14 -8.97
C MET A 85 -26.56 12.99 -8.54
N ASP A 86 -27.46 12.82 -9.51
CA ASP A 86 -28.88 12.55 -9.29
C ASP A 86 -29.12 11.24 -8.55
N GLU A 87 -28.40 10.18 -8.91
CA GLU A 87 -28.46 8.87 -8.26
C GLU A 87 -28.04 8.98 -6.78
N LEU A 88 -26.89 9.61 -6.50
CA LEU A 88 -26.41 9.79 -5.11
C LEU A 88 -27.38 10.59 -4.25
N LEU A 89 -27.89 11.71 -4.75
CA LEU A 89 -28.79 12.57 -3.99
C LEU A 89 -30.09 11.84 -3.65
N MET A 90 -30.62 11.04 -4.58
CA MET A 90 -31.81 10.24 -4.36
C MET A 90 -31.57 9.15 -3.31
N THR A 91 -30.50 8.36 -3.44
CA THR A 91 -30.24 7.26 -2.50
C THR A 91 -29.89 7.76 -1.10
N VAL A 92 -29.12 8.85 -0.99
CA VAL A 92 -28.82 9.48 0.30
C VAL A 92 -30.08 10.04 0.96
N GLN A 93 -30.96 10.69 0.20
CA GLN A 93 -32.23 11.21 0.74
C GLN A 93 -33.13 10.09 1.23
N GLU A 94 -33.22 8.98 0.49
CA GLU A 94 -33.99 7.80 0.87
C GLU A 94 -33.48 7.21 2.19
N VAL A 95 -32.17 6.98 2.30
CA VAL A 95 -31.53 6.41 3.49
C VAL A 95 -31.68 7.32 4.71
N ILE A 96 -31.50 8.64 4.54
CA ILE A 96 -31.69 9.60 5.64
C ILE A 96 -33.15 9.62 6.11
N THR A 97 -34.11 9.57 5.19
CA THR A 97 -35.54 9.62 5.53
C THR A 97 -35.98 8.33 6.21
N ALA A 98 -35.50 7.17 5.75
CA ALA A 98 -35.75 5.89 6.40
C ALA A 98 -35.14 5.83 7.81
N ALA A 99 -33.91 6.34 7.98
CA ALA A 99 -33.26 6.41 9.30
C ALA A 99 -34.01 7.34 10.27
N ALA A 100 -34.54 8.47 9.79
CA ALA A 100 -35.36 9.37 10.59
C ALA A 100 -36.69 8.73 11.03
N ALA A 101 -37.30 7.90 10.17
CA ALA A 101 -38.54 7.19 10.49
C ALA A 101 -38.33 6.04 11.50
N ALA A 102 -37.17 5.38 11.49
CA ALA A 102 -36.84 4.27 12.41
C ALA A 102 -36.49 4.73 13.84
N THR A 103 -36.31 6.05 14.05
CA THR A 103 -35.99 6.64 15.36
C THR A 103 -37.25 7.12 16.11
N GLN A 104 -38.44 7.05 15.49
CA GLN A 104 -39.74 7.33 16.11
C GLN A 104 -40.42 6.03 16.55
#